data_AF-A0A819A5Z3-F1
#
_entry.id   AF-A0A819A5Z3-F1
#
_cell.length_a   1.000
_cell.length_b   1.000
_cell.length_c   1.000
_cell.angle_alpha   90.00
_cell.angle_beta   90.00
_cell.angle_gamma   90.00
#
_symmetry.space_group_name_H-M   'P 1'
#
loop_
_entity.id
_entity.type
_entity.pdbx_description
1 polymer ?
#
loop_
_entity_poly.entity_id
_entity_poly.type
_entity_poly.pdbx_seq_one_letter_code
_entity_poly.pdbx_strand_id
1 'polypeptide(L)'
;MYEMCLNHTSAKIKLAVMTVIENTHYSPTDDEDKNRQALNKMIRDYVTEANDQNRVCLVDLDKGIPYHAVKDRKESQQMWNDVIHLTPAGCDRMATLIFDAIKNRI
;
A
#
# COMPACT_ATOMS: atom_id res chain seq x y z
N MET A 1 8.45 10.46 -12.36
CA MET A 1 7.79 11.39 -11.41
C MET A 1 8.42 11.34 -10.02
N TYR A 2 8.63 10.16 -9.41
CA TYR A 2 9.28 10.06 -8.08
C TYR A 2 10.80 10.37 -8.09
N GLU A 3 11.51 10.12 -9.21
CA GLU A 3 12.91 10.53 -9.36
C GLU A 3 13.06 12.04 -9.21
N MET A 4 12.06 12.82 -9.61
CA MET A 4 12.06 14.26 -9.38
C MET A 4 12.04 14.58 -7.88
N CYS A 5 11.26 13.85 -7.08
CA CYS A 5 11.23 14.00 -5.62
C CYS A 5 12.58 13.65 -4.97
N LEU A 6 13.28 12.62 -5.48
CA LEU A 6 14.58 12.21 -4.97
C LEU A 6 15.74 13.13 -5.41
N ASN A 7 15.64 13.70 -6.62
CA ASN A 7 16.71 14.46 -7.27
C ASN A 7 16.64 15.99 -7.06
N HIS A 8 15.47 16.57 -6.77
CA HIS A 8 15.29 18.04 -6.72
C HIS A 8 15.11 18.59 -5.30
N THR A 9 15.37 17.79 -4.27
CA THR A 9 15.19 18.21 -2.88
C THR A 9 16.55 18.33 -2.20
N SER A 10 16.84 19.51 -1.64
CA SER A 10 18.08 19.81 -0.91
C SER A 10 18.20 19.04 0.41
N ALA A 11 17.07 18.61 0.96
CA ALA A 11 16.98 17.70 2.09
C ALA A 11 16.94 16.24 1.61
N LYS A 12 17.56 15.31 2.36
CA LYS A 12 17.44 13.86 2.12
C LYS A 12 16.01 13.39 2.42
N ILE A 13 15.09 13.56 1.47
CA ILE A 13 13.71 13.06 1.59
C ILE A 13 13.72 11.52 1.54
N LYS A 14 12.91 10.92 2.42
CA LYS A 14 12.51 9.51 2.36
C LYS A 14 11.13 9.41 1.70
N LEU A 15 10.97 8.44 0.81
CA LEU A 15 9.74 8.17 0.07
C LEU A 15 9.05 6.94 0.67
N ALA A 16 7.80 7.09 1.10
CA ALA A 16 6.93 5.96 1.39
C ALA A 16 6.17 5.58 0.11
N VAL A 17 6.31 4.34 -0.33
CA VAL A 17 5.66 3.79 -1.53
C VAL A 17 4.65 2.75 -1.07
N MET A 18 3.40 2.91 -1.49
CA MET A 18 2.28 2.07 -1.04
C MET A 18 1.83 1.13 -2.15
N THR A 19 1.55 -0.13 -1.81
CA THR A 19 0.80 -1.03 -2.71
C THR A 19 -0.67 -0.61 -2.76
N VAL A 20 -1.35 -0.95 -3.86
CA VAL A 20 -2.77 -0.67 -4.07
C VAL A 20 -3.59 -1.76 -3.37
N ILE A 21 -4.46 -1.36 -2.44
CA ILE A 21 -5.38 -2.25 -1.73
C ILE A 21 -6.38 -2.91 -2.68
N GLU A 22 -6.91 -4.06 -2.26
CA GLU A 22 -8.03 -4.72 -2.93
C GLU A 22 -9.27 -3.80 -3.00
N ASN A 23 -10.26 -4.18 -3.79
CA ASN A 23 -11.57 -3.54 -3.76
C ASN A 23 -12.65 -4.61 -3.84
N THR A 24 -13.89 -4.25 -3.56
CA THR A 24 -14.97 -5.24 -3.52
C THR A 24 -15.66 -5.45 -4.86
N HIS A 25 -15.25 -4.73 -5.90
CA HIS A 25 -15.84 -4.83 -7.24
C HIS A 25 -15.31 -6.02 -8.02
N TYR A 26 -14.04 -6.33 -7.86
CA TYR A 26 -13.35 -7.36 -8.63
C TYR A 26 -12.96 -8.52 -7.73
N SER A 27 -13.21 -9.74 -8.20
CA SER A 27 -12.69 -10.97 -7.61
C SER A 27 -11.19 -11.11 -7.92
N PRO A 28 -10.41 -11.87 -7.12
CA PRO A 28 -9.02 -12.20 -7.44
C PRO A 28 -8.80 -12.88 -8.80
N THR A 29 -9.88 -13.40 -9.40
CA THR A 29 -9.86 -14.04 -10.73
C THR A 29 -10.03 -13.08 -11.88
N ASP A 30 -10.49 -11.85 -11.61
CA ASP A 30 -10.80 -10.85 -12.62
C ASP A 30 -9.53 -10.19 -13.13
N ASP A 31 -9.53 -9.74 -14.38
CA ASP A 31 -8.34 -9.18 -15.01
C ASP A 31 -7.91 -7.87 -14.35
N GLU A 32 -8.86 -7.10 -13.81
CA GLU A 32 -8.60 -5.90 -13.03
C GLU A 32 -7.82 -6.20 -11.74
N ASP A 33 -8.18 -7.25 -10.99
CA ASP A 33 -7.42 -7.62 -9.80
C ASP A 33 -6.05 -8.20 -10.18
N LYS A 34 -5.95 -8.99 -11.26
CA LYS A 34 -4.65 -9.44 -11.79
C LYS A 34 -3.75 -8.27 -12.16
N ASN A 35 -4.29 -7.24 -12.80
CA ASN A 35 -3.54 -6.03 -13.15
C ASN A 35 -3.09 -5.27 -11.90
N ARG A 36 -3.94 -5.17 -10.88
CA ARG A 36 -3.57 -4.61 -9.57
C ARG A 36 -2.46 -5.42 -8.90
N GLN A 37 -2.55 -6.75 -8.89
CA GLN A 37 -1.50 -7.62 -8.35
C GLN A 37 -0.17 -7.47 -9.12
N ALA A 38 -0.23 -7.37 -10.45
CA ALA A 38 0.95 -7.11 -11.27
C ALA A 38 1.59 -5.75 -10.94
N LEU A 39 0.78 -4.69 -10.80
CA LEU A 39 1.25 -3.38 -10.35
C LEU A 39 1.89 -3.45 -8.96
N ASN A 40 1.25 -4.14 -8.00
CA ASN A 40 1.80 -4.32 -6.66
C ASN A 40 3.12 -5.09 -6.67
N LYS A 41 3.28 -6.07 -7.58
CA LYS A 41 4.56 -6.73 -7.79
C LYS A 41 5.61 -5.74 -8.27
N MET A 42 5.31 -4.93 -9.29
CA MET A 42 6.24 -3.91 -9.81
C MET A 42 6.64 -2.90 -8.72
N ILE A 43 5.72 -2.50 -7.84
CA ILE A 43 6.00 -1.62 -6.70
C ILE A 43 6.98 -2.29 -5.74
N ARG A 44 6.75 -3.55 -5.37
CA ARG A 44 7.62 -4.31 -4.46
C ARG A 44 9.01 -4.53 -5.06
N ASP A 45 9.08 -4.90 -6.34
CA ASP A 45 10.32 -5.09 -7.08
C ASP A 45 11.10 -3.76 -7.11
N TYR A 46 10.45 -2.64 -7.45
CA TYR A 46 11.06 -1.32 -7.47
C TYR A 46 11.71 -0.96 -6.14
N VAL A 47 11.02 -1.13 -5.01
CA VAL A 47 11.60 -0.81 -3.69
C VAL A 47 12.78 -1.73 -3.36
N THR A 48 12.76 -2.98 -3.84
CA THR A 48 13.82 -3.96 -3.60
C THR A 48 15.03 -3.73 -4.52
N GLU A 49 14.84 -3.20 -5.72
CA GLU A 49 15.90 -3.01 -6.72
C GLU A 49 16.44 -1.58 -6.79
N ALA A 50 15.77 -0.60 -6.17
CA ALA A 50 16.19 0.79 -6.20
C ALA A 50 17.58 0.99 -5.57
N ASN A 51 18.47 1.70 -6.26
CA ASN A 51 19.81 2.03 -5.73
C ASN A 51 19.77 2.83 -4.41
N ASP A 52 18.67 3.54 -4.15
CA ASP A 52 18.43 4.34 -2.96
C ASP A 52 17.54 3.62 -1.92
N GLN A 53 17.75 2.32 -1.66
CA GLN A 53 16.94 1.54 -0.70
C GLN A 53 16.82 2.17 0.70
N ASN A 54 17.83 2.95 1.12
CA ASN A 54 17.82 3.65 2.41
C ASN A 54 16.87 4.86 2.45
N ARG A 55 16.39 5.30 1.28
CA ARG A 55 15.49 6.45 1.12
C ARG A 55 14.10 6.02 0.68
N VAL A 56 13.87 4.75 0.37
CA VAL A 56 12.56 4.25 -0.08
C VAL A 56 12.05 3.23 0.93
N CYS A 57 10.81 3.40 1.36
CA CYS A 57 10.14 2.54 2.31
C CYS A 57 8.88 1.97 1.67
N LEU A 58 8.76 0.64 1.66
CA LEU A 58 7.55 -0.05 1.22
C LEU A 58 6.52 -0.06 2.36
N VAL A 59 5.31 0.37 2.06
CA VAL A 59 4.12 0.20 2.88
C VAL A 59 3.18 -0.76 2.15
N ASP A 60 3.23 -2.03 2.51
CA ASP A 60 2.48 -3.09 1.80
C ASP A 60 1.00 -3.14 2.26
N LEU A 61 0.22 -2.14 1.85
CA LEU A 61 -1.20 -1.99 2.20
C LEU A 61 -2.05 -3.18 1.70
N ASP A 62 -1.73 -3.73 0.53
CA ASP A 62 -2.36 -4.93 -0.03
C ASP A 62 -2.35 -6.11 0.96
N LYS A 63 -1.23 -6.32 1.67
CA LYS A 63 -1.15 -7.33 2.74
C LYS A 63 -1.72 -6.85 4.07
N GLY A 64 -1.62 -5.55 4.34
CA GLY A 64 -1.99 -4.96 5.62
C GLY A 64 -3.50 -4.72 5.80
N ILE A 65 -4.24 -4.62 4.69
CA ILE A 65 -5.68 -4.35 4.62
C ILE A 65 -6.29 -5.26 3.53
N PRO A 66 -6.32 -6.59 3.74
CA PRO A 66 -6.94 -7.48 2.78
C PRO A 66 -8.46 -7.35 2.84
N TYR A 67 -9.12 -7.52 1.70
CA TYR A 67 -10.58 -7.63 1.60
C TYR A 67 -11.00 -9.09 1.42
N HIS A 68 -10.49 -9.78 0.40
CA HIS A 68 -10.90 -11.13 0.02
C HIS A 68 -10.40 -12.22 0.99
N ALA A 69 -9.30 -11.97 1.71
CA ALA A 69 -8.80 -12.91 2.71
C ALA A 69 -9.55 -12.84 4.05
N VAL A 70 -10.35 -11.79 4.29
CA VAL A 70 -11.10 -11.60 5.53
C VAL A 70 -12.36 -12.48 5.48
N LYS A 71 -12.41 -13.49 6.35
CA LYS A 71 -13.54 -14.44 6.41
C LYS A 71 -14.72 -13.90 7.21
N ASP A 72 -14.48 -13.00 8.15
CA ASP A 72 -15.54 -12.39 8.96
C ASP A 72 -16.06 -11.11 8.28
N ARG A 73 -17.32 -11.15 7.86
CA ARG A 73 -17.99 -10.00 7.24
C ARG A 73 -18.08 -8.79 8.18
N LYS A 74 -18.18 -8.99 9.51
CA LYS A 74 -18.22 -7.88 10.47
C LYS A 74 -16.88 -7.16 10.55
N GLU A 75 -15.78 -7.91 10.53
CA GLU A 75 -14.43 -7.36 10.46
C GLU A 75 -14.23 -6.58 9.16
N SER A 76 -14.68 -7.13 8.03
CA SER A 76 -14.64 -6.43 6.74
C SER A 76 -15.43 -5.12 6.77
N GLN A 77 -16.64 -5.11 7.34
CA GLN A 77 -17.47 -3.89 7.46
C GLN A 77 -16.90 -2.83 8.40
N GLN A 78 -16.05 -3.21 9.36
CA GLN A 78 -15.35 -2.24 10.20
C GLN A 78 -14.24 -1.54 9.43
N MET A 79 -13.68 -2.17 8.40
CA MET A 79 -12.55 -1.68 7.63
C MET A 79 -12.97 -0.95 6.35
N TRP A 80 -14.01 -1.43 5.67
CA TRP A 80 -14.45 -0.96 4.36
C TRP A 80 -15.79 -0.23 4.46
N ASN A 81 -15.81 1.03 4.03
CA ASN A 81 -17.02 1.87 4.03
C ASN A 81 -17.90 1.53 2.84
N ASP A 82 -17.27 1.37 1.68
CA ASP A 82 -17.91 0.95 0.46
C ASP A 82 -16.95 0.06 -0.34
N VAL A 83 -17.23 -0.06 -1.63
CA VAL A 83 -16.53 -0.90 -2.58
C VAL A 83 -15.05 -0.54 -2.79
N ILE A 84 -14.63 0.71 -2.52
CA ILE A 84 -13.26 1.20 -2.76
C ILE A 84 -12.70 2.05 -1.61
N HIS A 85 -13.54 2.58 -0.72
CA HIS A 85 -13.12 3.45 0.38
C HIS A 85 -13.08 2.74 1.72
N LEU A 86 -12.10 3.10 2.54
CA LEU A 86 -11.97 2.67 3.92
C LEU A 86 -12.91 3.47 4.84
N THR A 87 -13.30 2.85 5.96
CA THR A 87 -13.94 3.56 7.09
C THR A 87 -12.90 4.41 7.83
N PRO A 88 -13.30 5.25 8.82
CA PRO A 88 -12.33 5.89 9.71
C PRO A 88 -11.37 4.90 10.39
N ALA A 89 -11.87 3.75 10.86
CA ALA A 89 -11.02 2.71 11.46
C ALA A 89 -10.07 2.07 10.44
N GLY A 90 -10.52 1.90 9.19
CA GLY A 90 -9.64 1.45 8.11
C GLY A 90 -8.54 2.46 7.78
N CYS A 91 -8.86 3.76 7.81
CA CYS A 91 -7.87 4.83 7.68
C CYS A 91 -6.87 4.84 8.85
N ASP A 92 -7.32 4.61 10.09
CA ASP A 92 -6.43 4.50 11.27
C ASP A 92 -5.46 3.32 11.13
N ARG A 93 -5.94 2.18 10.60
CA ARG A 93 -5.10 1.03 10.29
C ARG A 93 -4.07 1.37 9.21
N MET A 94 -4.46 2.04 8.13
CA MET A 94 -3.55 2.52 7.08
C MET A 94 -2.49 3.45 7.66
N ALA A 95 -2.89 4.43 8.48
CA ALA A 95 -1.98 5.36 9.13
C ALA A 95 -0.97 4.65 10.04
N THR A 96 -1.42 3.62 10.78
CA THR A 96 -0.55 2.78 11.61
C THR A 96 0.50 2.05 10.76
N LEU A 97 0.09 1.44 9.65
CA LEU A 97 1.02 0.76 8.73
C LEU A 97 2.06 1.72 8.15
N ILE A 98 1.65 2.93 7.77
CA ILE A 98 2.56 3.98 7.29
C ILE A 98 3.53 4.39 8.40
N PHE A 99 3.03 4.64 9.61
CA PHE A 99 3.84 5.04 10.75
C PHE A 99 4.89 3.98 11.10
N ASP A 100 4.48 2.72 11.20
CA ASP A 100 5.37 1.61 11.53
C ASP A 100 6.45 1.43 10.45
N ALA A 101 6.07 1.54 9.18
CA ALA A 101 7.01 1.44 8.07
C ALA A 101 8.05 2.57 8.09
N ILE A 102 7.64 3.81 8.38
CA ILE A 102 8.54 4.95 8.51
C ILE A 102 9.44 4.78 9.75
N LYS A 103 8.86 4.48 10.91
CA LYS A 103 9.57 4.36 12.20
C LYS A 103 10.65 3.28 12.15
N ASN A 104 10.35 2.12 11.57
CA ASN A 104 11.30 1.00 11.46
C ASN A 104 12.42 1.25 10.43
N ARG A 105 12.38 2.37 9.70
CA ARG A 105 13.37 2.79 8.70
C ARG A 105 14.10 4.07 9.11
N ILE A 106 13.82 4.64 10.28
CA ILE A 106 14.59 5.72 10.92
C ILE A 106 15.72 5.09 11.74
#